data_AF-X1MYU8-F1
#
_entry.id   AF-X1MYU8-F1
#
_cell.length_a   1.000
_cell.length_b   1.000
_cell.length_c   1.000
_cell.angle_alpha   90.00
_cell.angle_beta   90.00
_cell.angle_gamma   90.00
#
_symmetry.space_group_name_H-M   'P 1'
#
loop_
_entity.id
_entity.type
_entity.pdbx_description
1 polymer ?
#
loop_
_entity_poly.entity_id
_entity_poly.type
_entity_poly.pdbx_seq_one_letter_code
_entity_poly.pdbx_strand_id
1 'polypeptide(L)'
;YLYGIPYKFYKKYKVRRYGFHGTSHKYVAQKAADILKKPIKELKIITCHLGNGSSITAVKNGVSVDTSLGFGTVAGIIMGTRCGDLDPAIIPFLMDKEKLSIEDINKIIYKESGFLGLSEGISSDKRDLREKANQGDERAIRTISVFTYGIKKYIGAYAAAMGGVDAIVFTAGIGENSIETRAEACEGLEFLGVKIDPEKNKVRAKEAIVSNDDSKVKIMVIPTNEELMIAKDTAEISANL
;
A
#
# COMPACT_ATOMS: atom_id res chain seq x y z
N TYR A 1 6.88 -15.93 0.32
CA TYR A 1 7.48 -15.19 1.45
C TYR A 1 9.01 -15.30 1.54
N LEU A 2 9.66 -16.30 0.94
CA LEU A 2 11.13 -16.41 0.98
C LEU A 2 11.78 -15.35 0.08
N TYR A 3 12.97 -14.89 0.48
CA TYR A 3 13.83 -14.07 -0.36
C TYR A 3 14.85 -14.93 -1.11
N GLY A 4 15.31 -14.48 -2.27
CA GLY A 4 16.37 -15.11 -3.08
C GLY A 4 17.77 -14.94 -2.49
N ILE A 5 17.95 -15.24 -1.21
CA ILE A 5 19.23 -15.15 -0.48
C ILE A 5 19.60 -16.53 0.12
N PRO A 6 20.85 -16.76 0.56
CA PRO A 6 21.24 -18.05 1.11
C PRO A 6 20.28 -18.57 2.19
N TYR A 7 19.74 -19.77 1.99
CA TYR A 7 18.66 -20.33 2.81
C TYR A 7 19.01 -20.47 4.31
N LYS A 8 20.31 -20.48 4.64
CA LYS A 8 20.79 -20.43 6.02
C LYS A 8 20.24 -19.25 6.82
N PHE A 9 19.99 -18.10 6.18
CA PHE A 9 19.47 -16.92 6.86
C PHE A 9 18.00 -17.09 7.26
N TYR A 10 17.20 -17.76 6.44
CA TYR A 10 15.85 -18.16 6.83
C TYR A 10 15.91 -19.21 7.95
N LYS A 11 16.72 -20.27 7.82
CA LYS A 11 16.78 -21.32 8.86
C LYS A 11 17.19 -20.77 10.23
N LYS A 12 18.27 -19.97 10.27
CA LYS A 12 18.90 -19.47 11.49
C LYS A 12 18.19 -18.25 12.08
N TYR A 13 17.86 -17.25 11.26
CA TYR A 13 17.38 -15.95 11.71
C TYR A 13 15.93 -15.65 11.31
N LYS A 14 15.26 -16.58 10.62
CA LYS A 14 13.90 -16.39 10.09
C LYS A 14 13.78 -15.14 9.21
N VAL A 15 14.80 -14.86 8.39
CA VAL A 15 14.72 -13.80 7.37
C VAL A 15 13.74 -14.22 6.29
N ARG A 16 12.58 -13.54 6.25
CA ARG A 16 11.47 -13.76 5.33
C ARG A 16 10.61 -12.50 5.23
N ARG A 17 9.73 -12.46 4.24
CA ARG A 17 8.58 -11.54 4.23
C ARG A 17 7.62 -11.92 5.37
N TYR A 18 7.31 -10.95 6.23
CA TYR A 18 6.26 -11.04 7.25
C TYR A 18 5.03 -10.24 6.82
N GLY A 19 5.24 -8.98 6.44
CA GLY A 19 4.15 -8.03 6.20
C GLY A 19 3.65 -7.35 7.46
N PHE A 20 3.00 -6.20 7.29
CA PHE A 20 2.45 -5.38 8.38
C PHE A 20 1.11 -4.76 7.93
N HIS A 21 0.46 -4.01 8.82
CA HIS A 21 -0.93 -3.54 8.67
C HIS A 21 -1.94 -4.69 8.49
N GLY A 22 -1.64 -5.85 9.06
CA GLY A 22 -2.46 -7.06 8.92
C GLY A 22 -3.89 -6.87 9.42
N THR A 23 -4.06 -6.23 10.58
CA THR A 23 -5.37 -5.89 11.15
C THR A 23 -6.19 -5.01 10.21
N SER A 24 -5.59 -3.94 9.69
CA SER A 24 -6.25 -3.07 8.71
C SER A 24 -6.64 -3.82 7.44
N HIS A 25 -5.71 -4.56 6.82
CA HIS A 25 -5.98 -5.34 5.60
C HIS A 25 -7.08 -6.37 5.79
N LYS A 26 -7.06 -7.10 6.92
CA LYS A 26 -8.11 -8.07 7.31
C LYS A 26 -9.47 -7.38 7.41
N TYR A 27 -9.53 -6.27 8.15
CA TYR A 27 -10.76 -5.50 8.34
C TYR A 27 -11.35 -5.02 7.01
N VAL A 28 -10.56 -4.33 6.18
CA VAL A 28 -11.09 -3.73 4.95
C VAL A 28 -11.41 -4.77 3.87
N ALA A 29 -10.71 -5.91 3.83
CA ALA A 29 -11.06 -7.02 2.94
C ALA A 29 -12.40 -7.66 3.32
N GLN A 30 -12.63 -7.89 4.62
CA GLN A 30 -13.90 -8.42 5.11
C GLN A 30 -15.04 -7.43 4.84
N LYS A 31 -14.81 -6.16 5.14
CA LYS A 31 -15.79 -5.11 4.92
C LYS A 31 -16.13 -4.93 3.44
N ALA A 32 -15.15 -5.07 2.54
CA ALA A 32 -15.39 -5.06 1.11
C ALA A 32 -16.29 -6.21 0.67
N ALA A 33 -16.08 -7.42 1.19
CA ALA A 33 -16.93 -8.58 0.92
C ALA A 33 -18.38 -8.34 1.39
N ASP A 34 -18.56 -7.75 2.58
CA ASP A 34 -19.88 -7.40 3.13
C ASP A 34 -20.62 -6.39 2.22
N ILE A 35 -19.94 -5.33 1.78
CA ILE A 35 -20.51 -4.30 0.88
C ILE A 35 -20.87 -4.91 -0.49
N LEU A 36 -20.02 -5.80 -1.01
CA LEU A 36 -20.27 -6.52 -2.27
C LEU A 36 -21.34 -7.60 -2.13
N LYS A 37 -21.79 -7.91 -0.91
CA LYS A 37 -22.74 -8.97 -0.58
C LYS A 37 -22.32 -10.32 -1.16
N LYS A 38 -21.02 -10.61 -1.08
CA LYS A 38 -20.41 -11.85 -1.57
C LYS A 38 -19.56 -12.48 -0.49
N PRO A 39 -19.52 -13.83 -0.38
CA PRO A 39 -18.59 -14.50 0.52
C PRO A 39 -17.14 -14.11 0.19
N ILE A 40 -16.34 -13.75 1.20
CA ILE A 40 -14.92 -13.39 1.01
C ILE A 40 -14.10 -14.53 0.35
N LYS A 41 -14.55 -15.78 0.51
CA LYS A 41 -13.96 -16.98 -0.09
C LYS A 41 -14.07 -17.02 -1.62
N GLU A 42 -14.94 -16.21 -2.21
CA GLU A 42 -15.16 -16.11 -3.65
C GLU A 42 -14.48 -14.89 -4.28
N LEU A 43 -13.76 -14.09 -3.48
CA LEU A 43 -13.22 -12.80 -3.91
C LEU A 43 -11.68 -12.79 -3.97
N LYS A 44 -11.17 -12.08 -4.96
CA LYS A 44 -9.78 -11.63 -5.11
C LYS A 44 -9.74 -10.12 -4.89
N ILE A 45 -9.24 -9.69 -3.74
CA ILE A 45 -9.26 -8.30 -3.29
C ILE A 45 -7.83 -7.80 -3.16
N ILE A 46 -7.54 -6.63 -3.71
CA ILE A 46 -6.29 -5.90 -3.44
C ILE A 46 -6.61 -4.79 -2.45
N THR A 47 -5.97 -4.80 -1.29
CA THR A 47 -6.16 -3.77 -0.26
C THR A 47 -4.94 -2.84 -0.22
N CYS A 48 -5.19 -1.55 -0.42
CA CYS A 48 -4.20 -0.48 -0.44
C CYS A 48 -4.33 0.35 0.84
N HIS A 49 -3.57 -0.01 1.88
CA HIS A 49 -3.44 0.79 3.09
C HIS A 49 -2.43 1.90 2.82
N LEU A 50 -2.92 3.12 2.59
CA LEU A 50 -2.10 4.26 2.21
C LEU A 50 -2.13 5.32 3.32
N GLY A 51 -1.03 5.43 4.06
CA GLY A 51 -0.82 6.43 5.09
C GLY A 51 0.65 6.86 5.13
N ASN A 52 1.10 7.42 6.25
CA ASN A 52 2.52 7.77 6.41
C ASN A 52 3.42 6.52 6.33
N GLY A 53 2.93 5.39 6.85
CA GLY A 53 3.34 4.05 6.44
C GLY A 53 2.32 3.51 5.43
N SER A 54 2.79 2.87 4.37
CA SER A 54 1.89 2.35 3.33
C SER A 54 2.22 0.91 2.99
N SER A 55 1.19 0.13 2.68
CA SER A 55 1.37 -1.24 2.19
C SER A 55 0.18 -1.70 1.37
N ILE A 56 0.44 -2.62 0.46
CA ILE A 56 -0.57 -3.21 -0.40
C ILE A 56 -0.58 -4.72 -0.14
N THR A 57 -1.76 -5.33 -0.09
CA THR A 57 -1.92 -6.76 0.18
C THR A 57 -2.86 -7.40 -0.84
N ALA A 58 -2.49 -8.58 -1.31
CA ALA A 58 -3.30 -9.44 -2.15
C ALA A 58 -4.07 -10.43 -1.27
N VAL A 59 -5.40 -10.33 -1.24
CA VAL A 59 -6.28 -11.21 -0.47
C VAL A 59 -7.06 -12.08 -1.45
N LYS A 60 -6.73 -13.38 -1.49
CA LYS A 60 -7.39 -14.37 -2.34
C LYS A 60 -8.20 -15.32 -1.48
N ASN A 61 -9.50 -15.39 -1.74
CA ASN A 61 -10.42 -16.29 -1.04
C ASN A 61 -10.40 -16.08 0.48
N GLY A 62 -10.26 -14.82 0.92
CA GLY A 62 -10.16 -14.44 2.33
C GLY A 62 -8.80 -14.64 2.99
N VAL A 63 -7.76 -15.06 2.26
CA VAL A 63 -6.42 -15.28 2.79
C VAL A 63 -5.43 -14.33 2.13
N SER A 64 -4.57 -13.70 2.92
CA SER A 64 -3.44 -12.92 2.39
C SER A 64 -2.44 -13.85 1.70
N VAL A 65 -2.27 -13.68 0.39
CA VAL A 65 -1.35 -14.49 -0.44
C VAL A 65 -0.06 -13.74 -0.78
N ASP A 66 -0.07 -12.40 -0.75
CA ASP A 66 1.13 -11.57 -0.87
C ASP A 66 0.93 -10.19 -0.23
N THR A 67 2.01 -9.51 0.15
CA THR A 67 1.98 -8.18 0.79
C THR A 67 3.27 -7.41 0.56
N SER A 68 3.18 -6.09 0.37
CA SER A 68 4.30 -5.30 -0.15
C SER A 68 5.42 -5.16 0.87
N LEU A 69 5.05 -5.02 2.15
CA LEU A 69 6.02 -4.96 3.24
C LEU A 69 6.71 -6.29 3.47
N GLY A 70 7.97 -6.21 3.88
CA GLY A 70 8.93 -7.29 3.84
C GLY A 70 9.21 -7.91 5.20
N PHE A 71 10.51 -8.13 5.44
CA PHE A 71 11.07 -8.45 6.75
C PHE A 71 10.84 -7.30 7.74
N GLY A 72 11.06 -6.06 7.29
CA GLY A 72 10.74 -4.83 8.01
C GLY A 72 9.70 -3.98 7.28
N THR A 73 9.54 -2.74 7.72
CA THR A 73 8.48 -1.82 7.27
C THR A 73 8.89 -0.88 6.14
N VAL A 74 9.88 -1.29 5.33
CA VAL A 74 10.48 -0.49 4.24
C VAL A 74 10.05 -0.96 2.85
N ALA A 75 10.19 -2.26 2.56
CA ALA A 75 9.93 -2.80 1.22
C ALA A 75 8.52 -2.47 0.73
N GLY A 76 8.36 -2.22 -0.57
CA GLY A 76 7.10 -1.79 -1.16
C GLY A 76 7.18 -0.44 -1.87
N ILE A 77 6.08 0.28 -1.84
CA ILE A 77 6.02 1.64 -2.38
C ILE A 77 6.75 2.63 -1.47
N ILE A 78 7.16 3.77 -2.02
CA ILE A 78 7.69 4.86 -1.22
C ILE A 78 6.65 5.33 -0.18
N MET A 79 7.10 5.84 0.95
CA MET A 79 6.24 6.30 2.05
C MET A 79 6.64 7.71 2.49
N GLY A 80 6.14 8.22 3.62
CA GLY A 80 6.51 9.58 4.06
C GLY A 80 8.01 9.79 4.21
N THR A 81 8.70 8.86 4.87
CA THR A 81 10.16 8.94 5.12
C THR A 81 10.93 7.69 4.71
N ARG A 82 10.24 6.66 4.18
CA ARG A 82 10.83 5.36 3.87
C ARG A 82 11.00 5.18 2.37
N CYS A 83 12.14 4.63 1.97
CA CYS A 83 12.53 4.57 0.56
C CYS A 83 11.69 3.63 -0.31
N GLY A 84 10.93 2.70 0.27
CA GLY A 84 10.29 1.65 -0.52
C GLY A 84 11.32 0.65 -1.04
N ASP A 85 10.96 -0.02 -2.14
CA ASP A 85 11.86 -0.92 -2.87
C ASP A 85 13.05 -0.16 -3.47
N LEU A 86 14.25 -0.73 -3.29
CA LEU A 86 15.52 -0.21 -3.78
C LEU A 86 16.34 -1.37 -4.37
N ASP A 87 17.19 -1.08 -5.35
CA ASP A 87 18.23 -2.02 -5.77
C ASP A 87 19.21 -2.26 -4.59
N PRO A 88 19.37 -3.52 -4.11
CA PRO A 88 20.29 -3.82 -3.03
C PRO A 88 21.74 -3.38 -3.28
N ALA A 89 22.18 -3.23 -4.53
CA ALA A 89 23.52 -2.77 -4.89
C ALA A 89 23.78 -1.30 -4.49
N ILE A 90 22.74 -0.49 -4.32
CA ILE A 90 22.86 0.92 -3.93
C ILE A 90 23.42 1.05 -2.51
N ILE A 91 23.07 0.13 -1.61
CA ILE A 91 23.50 0.17 -0.20
C ILE A 91 25.03 0.13 -0.07
N PRO A 92 25.74 -0.92 -0.54
CA PRO A 92 27.20 -0.95 -0.42
C PRO A 92 27.88 0.14 -1.25
N PHE A 93 27.30 0.57 -2.37
CA PHE A 93 27.82 1.68 -3.17
C PHE A 93 27.83 3.00 -2.36
N LEU A 94 26.71 3.37 -1.74
CA LEU A 94 26.63 4.59 -0.93
C LEU A 94 27.52 4.51 0.31
N MET A 95 27.56 3.35 0.97
CA MET A 95 28.46 3.14 2.11
C MET A 95 29.92 3.37 1.73
N ASP A 96 30.36 2.86 0.57
CA ASP A 96 31.73 3.08 0.12
C ASP A 96 31.99 4.53 -0.31
N LYS A 97 31.05 5.15 -1.07
CA LYS A 97 31.25 6.50 -1.62
C LYS A 97 31.20 7.59 -0.57
N GLU A 98 30.22 7.54 0.32
CA GLU A 98 29.97 8.57 1.32
C GLU A 98 30.53 8.18 2.71
N LYS A 99 31.24 7.04 2.78
CA LYS A 99 31.80 6.48 4.03
C LYS A 99 30.77 6.33 5.15
N LEU A 100 29.55 5.92 4.76
CA LEU A 100 28.41 5.79 5.66
C LEU A 100 28.49 4.52 6.50
N SER A 101 28.12 4.65 7.77
CA SER A 101 27.91 3.52 8.67
C SER A 101 26.60 2.78 8.39
N ILE A 102 26.39 1.64 9.06
CA ILE A 102 25.13 0.91 9.01
C ILE A 102 24.01 1.76 9.61
N GLU A 103 24.31 2.52 10.66
CA GLU A 103 23.40 3.45 11.32
C GLU A 103 22.96 4.56 10.37
N ASP A 104 23.89 5.13 9.59
CA ASP A 104 23.59 6.16 8.60
C ASP A 104 22.68 5.62 7.50
N ILE A 105 22.98 4.44 6.95
CA ILE A 105 22.11 3.78 5.95
C ILE A 105 20.72 3.50 6.53
N ASN A 106 20.63 3.02 7.78
CA ASN A 106 19.34 2.82 8.44
C ASN A 106 18.56 4.13 8.55
N LYS A 107 19.22 5.23 8.91
CA LYS A 107 18.60 6.56 8.98
C LYS A 107 18.10 7.00 7.61
N ILE A 108 18.92 6.85 6.57
CA ILE A 108 18.53 7.17 5.18
C ILE A 108 17.28 6.40 4.79
N ILE A 109 17.30 5.06 4.94
CA ILE A 109 16.23 4.17 4.50
C ILE A 109 14.91 4.39 5.25
N TYR A 110 14.95 4.71 6.55
CA TYR A 110 13.75 4.82 7.39
C TYR A 110 13.25 6.25 7.63
N LYS A 111 14.13 7.26 7.58
CA LYS A 111 13.85 8.62 8.10
C LYS A 111 14.10 9.73 7.09
N GLU A 112 14.98 9.56 6.12
CA GLU A 112 15.39 10.65 5.20
C GLU A 112 15.02 10.39 3.74
N SER A 113 14.36 9.27 3.45
CA SER A 113 13.93 8.88 2.11
C SER A 113 12.44 9.17 1.87
N GLY A 114 11.83 8.47 0.90
CA GLY A 114 10.40 8.55 0.66
C GLY A 114 9.98 9.92 0.14
N PHE A 115 8.83 10.40 0.57
CA PHE A 115 8.31 11.72 0.24
C PHE A 115 9.29 12.81 0.64
N LEU A 116 9.81 12.75 1.86
CA LEU A 116 10.74 13.74 2.38
C LEU A 116 12.01 13.82 1.52
N GLY A 117 12.66 12.69 1.26
CA GLY A 117 13.91 12.67 0.49
C GLY A 117 13.70 13.03 -0.98
N LEU A 118 12.70 12.45 -1.64
CA LEU A 118 12.47 12.64 -3.08
C LEU A 118 11.98 14.05 -3.42
N SER A 119 11.30 14.70 -2.46
CA SER A 119 10.88 16.10 -2.58
C SER A 119 11.94 17.11 -2.13
N GLU A 120 13.16 16.66 -1.79
CA GLU A 120 14.25 17.50 -1.28
C GLU A 120 13.84 18.31 -0.04
N GLY A 121 13.16 17.65 0.91
CA GLY A 121 12.85 18.23 2.21
C GLY A 121 11.56 19.04 2.28
N ILE A 122 10.70 19.03 1.24
CA ILE A 122 9.41 19.75 1.28
C ILE A 122 8.54 19.24 2.44
N SER A 123 8.18 17.96 2.43
CA SER A 123 7.38 17.36 3.51
C SER A 123 7.36 15.83 3.41
N SER A 124 7.10 15.20 4.55
CA SER A 124 6.71 13.78 4.62
C SER A 124 5.19 13.57 4.54
N ASP A 125 4.41 14.65 4.57
CA ASP A 125 2.95 14.62 4.42
C ASP A 125 2.56 14.82 2.95
N LYS A 126 1.69 13.93 2.45
CA LYS A 126 1.22 13.98 1.06
C LYS A 126 0.36 15.22 0.79
N ARG A 127 -0.34 15.77 1.79
CA ARG A 127 -1.19 16.95 1.64
C ARG A 127 -0.35 18.17 1.26
N ASP A 128 0.75 18.38 1.97
CA ASP A 128 1.70 19.46 1.70
C ASP A 128 2.33 19.30 0.31
N LEU A 129 2.70 18.07 -0.07
CA LEU A 129 3.19 17.79 -1.42
C LEU A 129 2.13 18.10 -2.49
N ARG A 130 0.85 17.76 -2.27
CA ARG A 130 -0.20 18.07 -3.24
C ARG A 130 -0.38 19.57 -3.39
N GLU A 131 -0.35 20.32 -2.29
CA GLU A 131 -0.41 21.78 -2.34
C GLU A 131 0.72 22.37 -3.20
N LYS A 132 1.95 21.89 -2.98
CA LYS A 132 3.13 22.32 -3.77
C LYS A 132 3.05 21.89 -5.23
N ALA A 133 2.57 20.69 -5.50
CA ALA A 133 2.36 20.22 -6.87
C ALA A 133 1.31 21.06 -7.61
N ASN A 134 0.24 21.48 -6.94
CA ASN A 134 -0.76 22.38 -7.51
C ASN A 134 -0.20 23.79 -7.80
N GLN A 135 0.86 24.19 -7.10
CA GLN A 135 1.63 25.41 -7.36
C GLN A 135 2.69 25.23 -8.46
N GLY A 136 2.81 24.03 -9.04
CA GLY A 136 3.77 23.73 -10.10
C GLY A 136 5.16 23.28 -9.62
N ASP A 137 5.34 22.95 -8.34
CA ASP A 137 6.65 22.46 -7.85
C ASP A 137 6.96 21.06 -8.40
N GLU A 138 7.93 20.98 -9.31
CA GLU A 138 8.33 19.74 -9.98
C GLU A 138 8.80 18.66 -9.00
N ARG A 139 9.38 19.04 -7.85
CA ARG A 139 9.85 18.09 -6.83
C ARG A 139 8.69 17.41 -6.14
N ALA A 140 7.60 18.15 -5.91
CA ALA A 140 6.36 17.58 -5.38
C ALA A 140 5.64 16.72 -6.42
N ILE A 141 5.56 17.18 -7.68
CA ILE A 141 4.94 16.44 -8.79
C ILE A 141 5.64 15.10 -9.02
N ARG A 142 6.97 15.08 -9.15
CA ARG A 142 7.73 13.82 -9.34
C ARG A 142 7.54 12.87 -8.16
N THR A 143 7.49 13.40 -6.93
CA THR A 143 7.35 12.59 -5.72
C THR A 143 5.99 11.89 -5.68
N ILE A 144 4.91 12.63 -5.96
CA ILE A 144 3.56 12.08 -6.07
C ILE A 144 3.49 11.05 -7.19
N SER A 145 4.10 11.33 -8.34
CA SER A 145 4.11 10.43 -9.51
C SER A 145 4.79 9.10 -9.20
N VAL A 146 5.95 9.11 -8.52
CA VAL A 146 6.63 7.87 -8.09
C VAL A 146 5.77 7.06 -7.13
N PHE A 147 5.08 7.71 -6.20
CA PHE A 147 4.17 7.05 -5.26
C PHE A 147 3.00 6.36 -5.96
N THR A 148 2.28 7.06 -6.82
CA THR A 148 1.09 6.51 -7.49
C THR A 148 1.44 5.48 -8.54
N TYR A 149 2.57 5.65 -9.24
CA TYR A 149 3.14 4.63 -10.11
C TYR A 149 3.50 3.35 -9.34
N GLY A 150 4.09 3.48 -8.15
CA GLY A 150 4.36 2.34 -7.27
C GLY A 150 3.09 1.57 -6.91
N ILE A 151 2.02 2.28 -6.52
CA ILE A 151 0.73 1.66 -6.21
C ILE A 151 0.20 0.90 -7.43
N LYS A 152 0.19 1.55 -8.59
CA LYS A 152 -0.24 0.97 -9.87
C LYS A 152 0.49 -0.34 -10.20
N LYS A 153 1.83 -0.34 -10.08
CA LYS A 153 2.66 -1.53 -10.28
C LYS A 153 2.29 -2.67 -9.33
N TYR A 154 2.10 -2.38 -8.05
CA TYR A 154 1.73 -3.38 -7.05
C TYR A 154 0.32 -3.94 -7.28
N ILE A 155 -0.64 -3.11 -7.71
CA ILE A 155 -1.96 -3.58 -8.13
C ILE A 155 -1.83 -4.57 -9.29
N GLY A 156 -1.06 -4.23 -10.32
CA GLY A 156 -0.82 -5.12 -11.46
C GLY A 156 -0.14 -6.44 -11.05
N ALA A 157 0.91 -6.35 -10.23
CA ALA A 157 1.63 -7.52 -9.73
C ALA A 157 0.72 -8.48 -8.94
N TYR A 158 -0.16 -7.92 -8.09
CA TYR A 158 -1.06 -8.73 -7.26
C TYR A 158 -2.28 -9.25 -7.99
N ALA A 159 -2.80 -8.51 -8.97
CA ALA A 159 -3.79 -9.04 -9.90
C ALA A 159 -3.20 -10.27 -10.64
N ALA A 160 -1.95 -10.18 -11.10
CA ALA A 160 -1.26 -11.31 -11.72
C ALA A 160 -1.05 -12.47 -10.74
N ALA A 161 -0.58 -12.21 -9.51
CA ALA A 161 -0.36 -13.23 -8.49
C ALA A 161 -1.63 -14.00 -8.11
N MET A 162 -2.80 -13.35 -8.15
CA MET A 162 -4.09 -13.98 -7.84
C MET A 162 -4.78 -14.62 -9.05
N GLY A 163 -4.33 -14.30 -10.27
CA GLY A 163 -4.97 -14.67 -11.53
C GLY A 163 -6.28 -13.90 -11.76
N GLY A 164 -6.27 -12.60 -11.50
CA GLY A 164 -7.43 -11.69 -11.59
C GLY A 164 -7.63 -10.87 -10.32
N VAL A 165 -8.53 -9.89 -10.39
CA VAL A 165 -8.93 -9.03 -9.28
C VAL A 165 -10.40 -8.67 -9.41
N ASP A 166 -11.15 -8.79 -8.32
CA ASP A 166 -12.58 -8.44 -8.26
C ASP A 166 -12.78 -7.05 -7.66
N ALA A 167 -11.93 -6.69 -6.68
CA ALA A 167 -12.00 -5.39 -6.03
C ALA A 167 -10.61 -4.82 -5.66
N ILE A 168 -10.49 -3.51 -5.74
CA ILE A 168 -9.36 -2.72 -5.23
C ILE A 168 -9.92 -1.79 -4.14
N VAL A 169 -9.37 -1.89 -2.94
CA VAL A 169 -9.83 -1.15 -1.77
C VAL A 169 -8.77 -0.15 -1.35
N PHE A 170 -9.13 1.14 -1.27
CA PHE A 170 -8.29 2.18 -0.72
C PHE A 170 -8.72 2.50 0.72
N THR A 171 -7.74 2.53 1.63
CA THR A 171 -7.94 2.79 3.05
C THR A 171 -6.77 3.59 3.65
N ALA A 172 -6.89 3.95 4.92
CA ALA A 172 -5.97 4.77 5.71
C ALA A 172 -5.91 6.23 5.22
N GLY A 173 -5.15 7.06 5.94
CA GLY A 173 -5.22 8.52 5.84
C GLY A 173 -5.13 9.08 4.40
N ILE A 174 -4.26 8.55 3.55
CA ILE A 174 -4.14 8.97 2.15
C ILE A 174 -5.23 8.31 1.30
N GLY A 175 -5.44 6.99 1.43
CA GLY A 175 -6.35 6.23 0.58
C GLY A 175 -7.81 6.66 0.75
N GLU A 176 -8.20 7.04 1.96
CA GLU A 176 -9.54 7.50 2.29
C GLU A 176 -9.82 8.93 1.80
N ASN A 177 -8.80 9.80 1.77
CA ASN A 177 -9.00 11.25 1.64
C ASN A 177 -8.49 11.85 0.33
N SER A 178 -7.51 11.24 -0.34
CA SER A 178 -6.98 11.79 -1.60
C SER A 178 -7.65 11.16 -2.81
N ILE A 179 -8.61 11.91 -3.35
CA ILE A 179 -9.35 11.63 -4.58
C ILE A 179 -8.38 11.40 -5.74
N GLU A 180 -7.38 12.27 -5.84
CA GLU A 180 -6.37 12.31 -6.89
C GLU A 180 -5.48 11.06 -6.84
N THR A 181 -5.04 10.65 -5.64
CA THR A 181 -4.23 9.42 -5.47
C THR A 181 -4.92 8.21 -6.04
N ARG A 182 -6.22 8.05 -5.74
CA ARG A 182 -7.00 6.90 -6.21
C ARG A 182 -7.13 6.90 -7.72
N ALA A 183 -7.38 8.08 -8.32
CA ALA A 183 -7.46 8.22 -9.76
C ALA A 183 -6.10 7.92 -10.44
N GLU A 184 -5.02 8.58 -10.00
CA GLU A 184 -3.65 8.42 -10.54
C GLU A 184 -3.13 6.98 -10.40
N ALA A 185 -3.46 6.29 -9.31
CA ALA A 185 -3.10 4.88 -9.09
C ALA A 185 -3.88 3.91 -9.99
N CYS A 186 -5.12 4.25 -10.37
CA CYS A 186 -5.97 3.42 -11.22
C CYS A 186 -5.83 3.70 -12.72
N GLU A 187 -5.34 4.88 -13.09
CA GLU A 187 -5.14 5.29 -14.49
C GLU A 187 -4.29 4.26 -15.27
N GLY A 188 -4.69 3.91 -16.48
CA GLY A 188 -3.93 2.96 -17.30
C GLY A 188 -4.15 1.49 -16.91
N LEU A 189 -5.00 1.20 -15.92
CA LEU A 189 -5.42 -0.17 -15.56
C LEU A 189 -6.73 -0.58 -16.23
N GLU A 190 -7.20 0.15 -17.24
CA GLU A 190 -8.44 -0.14 -17.98
C GLU A 190 -8.37 -1.50 -18.69
N PHE A 191 -7.16 -1.96 -19.05
CA PHE A 191 -6.95 -3.30 -19.60
C PHE A 191 -7.27 -4.42 -18.60
N LEU A 192 -7.20 -4.14 -17.29
CA LEU A 192 -7.69 -5.04 -16.23
C LEU A 192 -9.19 -4.85 -15.97
N GLY A 193 -9.84 -3.91 -16.65
CA GLY A 193 -11.24 -3.53 -16.43
C GLY A 193 -11.45 -2.63 -15.21
N VAL A 194 -10.40 -1.93 -14.76
CA VAL A 194 -10.46 -0.92 -13.69
C VAL A 194 -10.88 0.41 -14.31
N LYS A 195 -12.06 0.91 -13.94
CA LYS A 195 -12.56 2.22 -14.38
C LYS A 195 -13.12 2.99 -13.19
N ILE A 196 -12.46 4.09 -12.83
CA ILE A 196 -12.91 4.96 -11.74
C ILE A 196 -13.96 5.95 -12.25
N ASP A 197 -15.00 6.18 -11.45
CA ASP A 197 -16.03 7.20 -11.70
C ASP A 197 -15.57 8.51 -11.02
N PRO A 198 -15.26 9.58 -11.77
CA PRO A 198 -14.75 10.82 -11.19
C PRO A 198 -15.69 11.47 -10.18
N GLU A 199 -17.00 11.34 -10.35
CA GLU A 199 -18.00 11.93 -9.45
C GLU A 199 -18.16 11.10 -8.18
N LYS A 200 -18.31 9.77 -8.30
CA LYS A 200 -18.35 8.88 -7.13
C LYS A 200 -17.05 8.93 -6.34
N ASN A 201 -15.92 9.17 -7.01
CA ASN A 201 -14.62 9.27 -6.37
C ASN A 201 -14.46 10.53 -5.48
N LYS A 202 -15.36 11.53 -5.52
CA LYS A 202 -15.25 12.75 -4.71
C LYS A 202 -15.45 12.55 -3.19
N VAL A 203 -15.77 11.32 -2.78
CA VAL A 203 -15.94 10.96 -1.36
C VAL A 203 -14.61 11.02 -0.58
N ARG A 204 -14.73 11.32 0.72
CA ARG A 204 -13.62 11.31 1.69
C ARG A 204 -14.07 10.61 2.97
N ALA A 205 -13.21 9.77 3.54
CA ALA A 205 -13.42 9.07 4.82
C ALA A 205 -14.81 8.40 4.94
N LYS A 206 -15.33 7.85 3.83
CA LYS A 206 -16.64 7.21 3.77
C LYS A 206 -16.58 5.92 2.96
N GLU A 207 -17.31 4.91 3.41
CA GLU A 207 -17.54 3.68 2.65
C GLU A 207 -18.25 4.00 1.34
N ALA A 208 -17.62 3.68 0.21
CA ALA A 208 -18.18 3.93 -1.12
C ALA A 208 -17.58 3.01 -2.17
N ILE A 209 -18.41 2.61 -3.15
CA ILE A 209 -17.93 2.10 -4.43
C ILE A 209 -17.74 3.30 -5.35
N VAL A 210 -16.51 3.50 -5.82
CA VAL A 210 -16.10 4.65 -6.64
C VAL A 210 -15.73 4.27 -8.07
N SER A 211 -15.94 3.01 -8.46
CA SER A 211 -15.81 2.58 -9.86
C SER A 211 -17.06 2.94 -10.68
N ASN A 212 -16.86 3.09 -12.00
CA ASN A 212 -17.98 3.14 -12.95
C ASN A 212 -18.82 1.85 -12.88
N ASP A 213 -20.09 1.95 -13.29
CA ASP A 213 -21.01 0.82 -13.25
C ASP A 213 -20.60 -0.29 -14.22
N ASP A 214 -19.97 0.07 -15.34
CA ASP A 214 -19.40 -0.84 -16.35
C ASP A 214 -17.99 -1.35 -16.01
N SER A 215 -17.42 -0.94 -14.87
CA SER A 215 -16.12 -1.42 -14.40
C SER A 215 -16.21 -2.89 -14.01
N LYS A 216 -15.34 -3.73 -14.58
CA LYS A 216 -15.25 -5.17 -14.23
C LYS A 216 -14.66 -5.37 -12.84
N VAL A 217 -13.76 -4.48 -12.43
CA VAL A 217 -13.16 -4.44 -11.09
C VAL A 217 -13.84 -3.36 -10.28
N LYS A 218 -14.32 -3.67 -9.08
CA LYS A 218 -14.88 -2.65 -8.17
C LYS A 218 -13.75 -1.89 -7.49
N ILE A 219 -13.87 -0.57 -7.46
CA ILE A 219 -12.92 0.30 -6.75
C ILE A 219 -13.67 0.84 -5.54
N MET A 220 -13.08 0.72 -4.36
CA MET A 220 -13.77 1.01 -3.11
C MET A 220 -12.92 1.92 -2.23
N VAL A 221 -13.58 2.81 -1.51
CA VAL A 221 -13.02 3.54 -0.38
C VAL A 221 -13.65 2.95 0.87
N ILE A 222 -12.84 2.44 1.79
CA ILE A 222 -13.31 1.86 3.05
C ILE A 222 -12.41 2.40 4.15
N PRO A 223 -12.93 3.23 5.07
CA PRO A 223 -12.16 3.67 6.23
C PRO A 223 -11.76 2.49 7.10
N THR A 224 -10.48 2.37 7.42
CA THR A 224 -10.02 1.30 8.34
C THR A 224 -10.43 1.63 9.76
N ASN A 225 -10.75 0.60 10.54
CA ASN A 225 -10.98 0.73 11.98
C ASN A 225 -10.26 -0.42 12.69
N GLU A 226 -8.98 -0.18 13.00
CA GLU A 226 -8.10 -1.20 13.57
C GLU A 226 -8.51 -1.53 15.01
N GLU A 227 -8.95 -0.53 15.77
CA GLU A 227 -9.44 -0.66 17.14
C GLU A 227 -10.68 -1.56 17.21
N LEU A 228 -11.64 -1.37 16.30
CA LEU A 228 -12.82 -2.23 16.21
C LEU A 228 -12.43 -3.67 15.84
N MET A 229 -11.44 -3.84 14.96
CA MET A 229 -10.99 -5.17 14.56
C MET A 229 -10.30 -5.90 15.74
N ILE A 230 -9.50 -5.17 16.53
CA ILE A 230 -8.91 -5.70 17.77
C ILE A 230 -10.01 -6.08 18.76
N ALA A 231 -11.03 -5.23 18.93
CA ALA A 231 -12.15 -5.52 19.84
C ALA A 231 -12.94 -6.77 19.39
N LYS A 232 -13.17 -6.94 18.09
CA LYS A 232 -13.81 -8.14 17.52
C LYS A 232 -12.98 -9.41 17.75
N ASP A 233 -11.70 -9.38 17.40
CA ASP A 233 -10.80 -10.53 17.62
C ASP A 233 -10.71 -10.86 19.13
N THR A 234 -10.69 -9.85 20.00
CA THR A 234 -10.73 -10.05 21.47
C THR A 234 -12.02 -10.75 21.90
N ALA A 235 -13.18 -10.26 21.47
CA ALA A 235 -14.47 -10.85 21.82
C ALA A 235 -14.62 -12.29 21.32
N GLU A 236 -14.17 -12.56 20.09
CA GLU A 236 -14.19 -13.90 19.50
C GLU A 236 -13.29 -14.88 20.27
N ILE A 237 -12.05 -14.47 20.58
CA ILE A 237 -11.11 -15.32 21.33
C ILE A 237 -11.63 -15.56 22.75
N SER A 238 -12.08 -14.51 23.44
CA SER A 238 -12.61 -14.63 24.81
C SER A 238 -13.86 -15.48 24.92
N ALA A 239 -14.71 -15.54 23.89
CA ALA A 239 -15.88 -16.41 23.85
C ALA A 239 -15.54 -17.90 23.64
N ASN A 240 -14.33 -18.21 23.18
CA ASN A 240 -13.85 -19.55 22.89
C ASN A 240 -12.81 -20.07 23.91
N LEU A 241 -12.56 -19.30 24.99
CA LEU A 241 -11.78 -19.71 26.16
C LEU A 241 -12.69 -20.39 27.20
#